data_AF-A0A7Y0DBM7-F1
#
_entry.id   AF-A0A7Y0DBM7-F1
#
_cell.length_a   1.000
_cell.length_b   1.000
_cell.length_c   1.000
_cell.angle_alpha   90.00
_cell.angle_beta   90.00
_cell.angle_gamma   90.00
#
_symmetry.space_group_name_H-M   'P 1'
#
loop_
_entity.id
_entity.type
_entity.pdbx_description
1 polymer ?
#
loop_
_entity_poly.entity_id
_entity_poly.type
_entity_poly.pdbx_seq_one_letter_code
_entity_poly.pdbx_strand_id
1 'polypeptide(L)'
;MLARHGIHPAWANEALDDPDRAKVLSVRLNTKEYEQLAARAELAGVGPSTLARSMVRKVVNPRQDRAPNDAWVTSVSERLAMLEARIGAEG
;
A
#
# COMPACT_ATOMS: atom_id res chain seq x y z
N MET A 1 10.36 -14.39 53.42
CA MET A 1 9.64 -14.99 52.28
C MET A 1 9.68 -13.99 51.12
N LEU A 2 10.41 -14.28 50.04
CA LEU A 2 10.44 -13.46 48.82
C LEU A 2 9.28 -13.86 47.91
N ALA A 3 8.26 -13.00 47.77
CA ALA A 3 7.25 -13.14 46.72
C ALA A 3 7.81 -12.53 45.42
N ARG A 4 8.26 -13.40 44.52
CA ARG A 4 8.65 -13.05 43.14
C ARG A 4 7.37 -12.96 42.32
N HIS A 5 6.78 -11.77 42.26
CA HIS A 5 5.73 -11.48 41.29
C HIS A 5 6.40 -11.37 39.92
N GLY A 6 6.24 -12.40 39.11
CA GLY A 6 6.53 -12.34 37.69
C GLY A 6 5.62 -11.30 37.06
N ILE A 7 6.19 -10.15 36.72
CA ILE A 7 5.54 -9.18 35.83
C ILE A 7 5.60 -9.82 34.44
N HIS A 8 4.53 -10.52 34.06
CA HIS A 8 4.22 -10.76 32.66
C HIS A 8 3.56 -9.48 32.12
N PRO A 9 4.22 -8.67 31.28
CA PRO A 9 3.54 -7.58 30.62
C PRO A 9 2.52 -8.14 29.62
N ALA A 10 1.24 -8.06 29.97
CA ALA A 10 0.11 -8.42 29.11
C ALA A 10 -0.10 -7.46 27.92
N TRP A 11 0.70 -6.40 27.79
CA TRP A 11 0.55 -5.37 26.75
C TRP A 11 1.27 -5.68 25.43
N ALA A 12 2.01 -6.79 25.33
CA ALA A 12 2.79 -7.10 24.13
C ALA A 12 1.97 -7.54 22.90
N ASN A 13 0.65 -7.74 23.04
CA ASN A 13 -0.20 -8.27 21.96
C ASN A 13 -1.23 -7.29 21.38
N GLU A 14 -1.42 -6.09 21.95
CA GLU A 14 -2.46 -5.15 21.48
C GLU A 14 -2.03 -4.25 20.31
N ALA A 15 -0.74 -4.22 19.96
CA ALA A 15 -0.23 -3.40 18.84
C ALA A 15 -0.29 -4.10 17.46
N LEU A 16 -0.88 -5.30 17.37
CA LEU A 16 -0.90 -6.10 16.13
C LEU A 16 -2.06 -5.76 15.18
N ASP A 17 -3.09 -5.08 15.68
CA ASP A 17 -4.36 -4.82 14.97
C ASP A 17 -4.58 -3.36 14.56
N ASP A 18 -3.52 -2.61 14.30
CA ASP A 18 -3.67 -1.36 13.55
C ASP A 18 -4.06 -1.70 12.09
N PRO A 19 -5.28 -1.33 11.63
CA PRO A 19 -5.77 -1.67 10.30
C PRO A 19 -5.07 -0.86 9.20
N ASP A 20 -4.42 0.24 9.55
CA ASP A 20 -3.67 1.13 8.66
C ASP A 20 -2.21 0.69 8.49
N ARG A 21 -1.70 -0.17 9.38
CA ARG A 21 -0.35 -0.71 9.28
C ARG A 21 -0.26 -1.61 8.05
N ALA A 22 0.58 -1.19 7.10
CA ALA A 22 0.93 -1.96 5.93
C ALA A 22 1.40 -3.37 6.34
N LYS A 23 0.58 -4.38 6.04
CA LYS A 23 0.96 -5.78 6.23
C LYS A 23 1.92 -6.16 5.08
N VAL A 24 3.12 -6.63 5.45
CA VAL A 24 4.14 -7.09 4.49
C VAL A 24 4.17 -8.61 4.52
N LEU A 25 4.15 -9.24 3.33
CA LEU A 25 4.23 -10.68 3.15
C LEU A 25 5.49 -11.00 2.35
N SER A 26 6.32 -11.92 2.85
CA SER A 26 7.45 -12.46 2.10
C SER A 26 6.97 -13.60 1.21
N VAL A 27 7.20 -13.47 -0.10
CA VAL A 27 6.86 -14.50 -1.09
C VAL A 27 8.15 -15.07 -1.66
N ARG A 28 8.24 -16.39 -1.74
CA ARG A 28 9.35 -17.07 -2.41
C ARG A 28 8.99 -17.29 -3.87
N LEU A 29 9.80 -16.75 -4.75
CA LEU A 29 9.75 -16.98 -6.20
C LEU A 29 11.06 -17.63 -6.62
N ASN A 30 11.04 -18.41 -7.69
CA ASN A 30 12.28 -18.82 -8.32
C ASN A 30 12.94 -17.61 -9.01
N THR A 31 14.25 -17.68 -9.24
CA THR A 31 15.04 -16.59 -9.81
C THR A 31 14.44 -16.07 -11.11
N LYS A 32 14.11 -16.97 -12.04
CA LYS A 32 13.52 -16.60 -13.35
C LYS A 32 12.18 -15.85 -13.21
N GLU A 33 11.34 -16.25 -12.27
CA GLU A 33 10.03 -15.65 -12.05
C GLU A 33 10.17 -14.25 -11.44
N TYR A 34 11.10 -14.11 -10.49
CA TYR A 34 11.44 -12.81 -9.90
C TYR A 34 12.01 -11.85 -10.94
N GLU A 35 12.96 -12.30 -11.78
CA GLU A 35 13.54 -11.48 -12.84
C GLU A 35 12.49 -10.99 -13.84
N GLN A 36 11.56 -11.86 -14.24
CA GLN A 36 10.46 -11.46 -15.13
C GLN A 36 9.53 -10.43 -14.48
N LEU A 37 9.23 -10.58 -13.18
CA LEU A 37 8.44 -9.61 -12.44
C LEU A 37 9.18 -8.27 -12.32
N ALA A 38 10.48 -8.30 -11.99
CA ALA A 38 11.32 -7.12 -11.85
C ALA A 38 11.41 -6.35 -13.17
N ALA A 39 11.71 -7.02 -14.28
CA ALA A 39 11.77 -6.40 -15.60
C ALA A 39 10.44 -5.74 -16.00
N ARG A 40 9.30 -6.39 -15.70
CA ARG A 40 7.97 -5.79 -15.95
C ARG A 40 7.69 -4.59 -15.05
N ALA A 41 8.16 -4.61 -13.81
CA ALA A 41 7.98 -3.51 -12.87
C ALA A 41 8.81 -2.30 -13.31
N GLU A 42 10.06 -2.53 -13.74
CA GLU A 42 10.94 -1.51 -14.32
C GLU A 42 10.32 -0.86 -15.57
N LEU A 43 9.80 -1.66 -16.51
CA LEU A 43 9.10 -1.15 -17.70
C LEU A 43 7.88 -0.29 -17.36
N ALA A 44 7.24 -0.55 -16.22
CA ALA A 44 6.10 0.21 -15.72
C ALA A 44 6.50 1.37 -14.79
N GLY A 45 7.80 1.57 -14.52
CA GLY A 45 8.30 2.61 -13.62
C GLY A 45 7.92 2.44 -12.15
N VAL A 46 7.61 1.21 -11.72
CA VAL A 46 7.17 0.92 -10.34
C VAL A 46 8.03 -0.18 -9.70
N GLY A 47 7.96 -0.30 -8.38
CA GLY A 47 8.64 -1.38 -7.66
C GLY A 47 7.98 -2.76 -7.87
N PRO A 48 8.74 -3.87 -7.79
CA PRO A 48 8.20 -5.23 -7.97
C PRO A 48 7.02 -5.57 -7.06
N SER A 49 7.06 -5.15 -5.79
CA SER A 49 5.97 -5.37 -4.83
C SER A 49 4.70 -4.61 -5.21
N THR A 50 4.83 -3.40 -5.75
CA THR A 50 3.69 -2.59 -6.22
C THR A 50 3.03 -3.22 -7.44
N LEU A 51 3.84 -3.71 -8.38
CA LEU A 51 3.33 -4.43 -9.54
C LEU A 51 2.63 -5.73 -9.12
N ALA A 52 3.28 -6.53 -8.27
CA ALA A 52 2.72 -7.78 -7.76
C ALA A 52 1.37 -7.54 -7.04
N ARG A 53 1.30 -6.52 -6.18
CA ARG A 53 0.06 -6.14 -5.49
C ARG A 53 -1.05 -5.77 -6.48
N SER A 54 -0.72 -5.03 -7.54
CA SER A 54 -1.69 -4.67 -8.59
C SER A 54 -2.21 -5.90 -9.33
N MET A 55 -1.34 -6.86 -9.66
CA MET A 55 -1.73 -8.11 -10.31
C MET A 55 -2.64 -8.94 -9.41
N VAL A 56 -2.29 -9.12 -8.13
CA VAL A 56 -3.13 -9.83 -7.15
C VAL A 56 -4.48 -9.14 -6.98
N ARG A 57 -4.48 -7.80 -6.87
CA ARG A 57 -5.73 -7.02 -6.72
C ARG A 57 -6.67 -7.22 -7.90
N LYS A 58 -6.16 -7.28 -9.14
CA LYS A 58 -6.98 -7.55 -10.34
C LYS A 58 -7.64 -8.92 -10.27
N VAL A 59 -6.92 -9.94 -9.81
CA VAL A 59 -7.45 -11.32 -9.69
C VAL A 59 -8.46 -11.45 -8.55
N VAL A 60 -8.15 -10.86 -7.38
CA VAL A 60 -8.99 -10.97 -6.17
C VAL A 60 -10.23 -10.09 -6.27
N ASN A 61 -10.18 -8.98 -7.01
CA ASN A 61 -11.31 -8.07 -7.17
C ASN A 61 -11.55 -7.68 -8.64
N PRO A 62 -12.05 -8.62 -9.47
CA PRO A 62 -12.23 -8.40 -10.90
C PRO A 62 -13.33 -7.38 -11.25
N ARG A 63 -14.15 -6.96 -10.26
CA ARG A 63 -15.25 -5.98 -10.44
C ARG A 63 -14.84 -4.52 -10.22
N GLN A 64 -13.61 -4.27 -9.78
CA GLN A 64 -13.08 -2.90 -9.57
C GLN A 64 -12.44 -2.28 -10.83
N ASP A 65 -12.61 -2.90 -12.01
CA ASP A 65 -12.32 -2.26 -13.31
C ASP A 65 -13.36 -1.20 -13.70
N ARG A 66 -14.40 -0.99 -12.88
CA ARG A 66 -15.31 0.15 -13.01
C ARG A 66 -14.72 1.36 -12.31
N ALA A 67 -13.87 2.07 -13.05
CA ALA A 67 -13.25 3.36 -12.74
C ALA A 67 -12.34 3.36 -11.48
N PRO A 68 -11.22 4.11 -11.50
CA PRO A 68 -10.69 4.63 -10.25
C PRO A 68 -11.87 5.34 -9.57
N ASN A 69 -12.06 5.14 -8.28
CA ASN A 69 -12.79 6.14 -7.53
C ASN A 69 -12.18 7.51 -7.90
N ASP A 70 -12.96 8.39 -8.52
CA ASP A 70 -12.62 9.73 -9.03
C ASP A 70 -12.09 10.69 -7.94
N ALA A 71 -11.59 10.17 -6.83
CA ALA A 71 -11.23 10.93 -5.66
C ALA A 71 -9.73 10.88 -5.28
N TRP A 72 -8.89 9.96 -5.82
CA TRP A 72 -7.57 9.73 -5.17
C TRP A 72 -6.31 9.48 -6.01
N VAL A 73 -6.23 9.82 -7.30
CA VAL A 73 -4.91 9.82 -8.00
C VAL A 73 -4.78 10.96 -9.03
N THR A 74 -4.83 12.20 -8.57
CA THR A 74 -4.10 13.29 -9.22
C THR A 74 -2.82 13.51 -8.44
N SER A 75 -1.69 13.74 -9.13
CA SER A 75 -0.42 14.10 -8.49
C SER A 75 -0.68 15.26 -7.52
N VAL A 76 -0.04 15.25 -6.36
CA VAL A 76 -0.22 16.30 -5.34
C VAL A 76 -0.02 17.69 -5.94
N SER A 77 0.93 17.82 -6.86
CA SER A 77 1.20 19.07 -7.60
C SER A 77 0.06 19.48 -8.53
N GLU A 78 -0.64 18.53 -9.12
CA GLU A 78 -1.76 18.78 -10.04
C GLU A 78 -3.06 19.10 -9.29
N ARG A 79 -3.26 18.46 -8.12
CA ARG A 79 -4.33 18.81 -7.16
C ARG A 79 -4.15 20.23 -6.61
N LEU A 80 -2.89 20.63 -6.38
CA LEU A 80 -2.57 21.98 -5.92
C LEU A 80 -2.83 23.02 -7.02
N ALA A 81 -2.38 22.77 -8.26
CA ALA A 81 -2.63 23.66 -9.39
C ALA A 81 -4.13 23.87 -9.67
N MET A 82 -4.95 22.81 -9.56
CA MET A 82 -6.41 22.92 -9.70
C MET A 82 -7.08 23.70 -8.56
N LEU A 83 -6.52 23.65 -7.35
CA LEU A 83 -7.05 24.40 -6.19
C LEU A 83 -6.74 25.90 -6.34
N GLU A 84 -5.52 26.23 -6.72
CA GLU A 84 -5.07 27.61 -6.94
C GLU A 84 -5.85 28.28 -8.07
N ALA A 85 -6.12 27.56 -9.16
CA ALA A 85 -6.93 28.05 -10.28
C ALA A 85 -8.40 28.34 -9.90
N ARG A 86 -8.97 27.60 -8.93
CA ARG A 86 -10.36 27.82 -8.47
C ARG A 86 -10.48 29.02 -7.53
N ILE A 87 -9.48 29.27 -6.69
CA ILE A 87 -9.48 30.42 -5.75
C ILE A 87 -9.30 31.74 -6.52
N GLY A 88 -8.54 31.74 -7.62
CA GLY A 88 -8.38 32.92 -8.48
C GLY A 88 -9.62 33.30 -9.31
N ALA A 89 -10.66 32.45 -9.35
CA ALA A 89 -11.85 32.66 -10.17
C ALA A 89 -13.08 33.18 -9.39
N GLU A 90 -13.01 33.27 -8.06
CA GLU A 90 -14.06 33.85 -7.21
C GLU A 90 -13.67 35.24 -6.63
N GLY A 91 -12.81 35.98 -7.36
CA GLY A 91 -12.44 37.37 -7.06
C GLY A 91 -12.91 38.34 -8.12
#